data_AF-A0A814JF44-F1
#
_entry.id   AF-A0A814JF44-F1
#
_cell.length_a   1.000
_cell.length_b   1.000
_cell.length_c   1.000
_cell.angle_alpha   90.00
_cell.angle_beta   90.00
_cell.angle_gamma   90.00
#
_symmetry.space_group_name_H-M   'P 1'
#
loop_
_entity.id
_entity.type
_entity.pdbx_description
1 polymer ?
#
loop_
_entity_poly.entity_id
_entity_poly.type
_entity_poly.pdbx_seq_one_letter_code
_entity_poly.pdbx_strand_id
1 'polypeptide(L)'
;MEIFVFVFHRPSRTLHVDDTIIYGDHPGFLLKLTGFKHGTMAFQPSIKGPGLYPTAEAPFEFRDWMKTLLNDWPFDNICCAHSGIKIGGAHEQVIELVNTADALFNKLSEKNRKKNPNSEIPAGNHPNMNVSGDECG
;
A
#
# COMPACT_ATOMS: atom_id res chain seq x y z
N MET A 1 -7.23 -6.98 -11.09
CA MET A 1 -7.22 -6.29 -9.81
C MET A 1 -6.31 -7.10 -8.92
N GLU A 2 -5.26 -6.49 -8.40
CA GLU A 2 -4.37 -7.17 -7.46
C GLU A 2 -5.01 -7.09 -6.06
N ILE A 3 -4.84 -8.16 -5.28
CA ILE A 3 -5.29 -8.22 -3.90
C ILE A 3 -4.09 -7.82 -3.04
N PHE A 4 -4.25 -6.78 -2.23
CA PHE A 4 -3.24 -6.39 -1.27
C PHE A 4 -3.36 -7.24 0.00
N VAL A 5 -2.30 -7.96 0.35
CA VAL A 5 -2.26 -8.81 1.54
C VAL A 5 -1.29 -8.23 2.55
N PHE A 6 -1.79 -7.98 3.76
CA PHE A 6 -1.01 -7.48 4.89
C PHE A 6 -1.20 -8.43 6.08
N VAL A 7 -0.12 -8.98 6.61
CA VAL A 7 -0.15 -9.91 7.75
C VAL A 7 0.78 -9.41 8.84
N PHE A 8 0.24 -9.20 10.04
CA PHE A 8 1.04 -8.79 11.19
C PHE A 8 1.42 -9.98 12.08
N HIS A 9 2.69 -10.39 12.00
CA HIS A 9 3.26 -11.39 12.90
C HIS A 9 3.66 -10.72 14.22
N ARG A 10 2.75 -10.76 15.20
CA ARG A 10 2.89 -10.08 16.50
C ARG A 10 4.18 -10.42 17.25
N PRO A 11 4.62 -11.70 17.38
CA PRO A 11 5.80 -12.03 18.17
C PRO A 11 7.10 -11.39 17.66
N SER A 12 7.30 -11.31 16.33
CA SER A 12 8.48 -10.67 15.74
C SER A 12 8.27 -9.18 15.45
N ARG A 13 7.06 -8.67 15.71
CA ARG A 13 6.62 -7.33 15.32
C ARG A 13 6.86 -7.05 13.82
N THR A 14 6.60 -8.03 12.96
CA THR A 14 6.85 -7.93 11.52
C THR A 14 5.56 -7.84 10.74
N LEU A 15 5.43 -6.80 9.91
CA LEU A 15 4.41 -6.71 8.88
C LEU A 15 4.91 -7.42 7.61
N HIS A 16 4.17 -8.40 7.13
CA HIS A 16 4.38 -9.01 5.83
C HIS A 16 3.44 -8.34 4.83
N VAL A 17 3.98 -7.89 3.70
CA VAL A 17 3.20 -7.21 2.66
C VAL A 17 3.47 -7.86 1.31
N ASP A 18 2.38 -8.25 0.64
CA ASP A 18 2.42 -8.73 -0.73
C ASP A 18 2.20 -7.57 -1.71
N ASP A 19 3.13 -7.40 -2.64
CA ASP A 19 3.09 -6.52 -3.82
C ASP A 19 2.45 -5.13 -3.68
N THR A 20 2.52 -4.55 -2.48
CA THR A 20 1.93 -3.23 -2.19
C THR A 20 3.00 -2.20 -1.83
N ILE A 21 3.97 -2.57 -0.98
CA ILE A 21 5.06 -1.71 -0.54
C ILE A 21 6.37 -2.38 -0.95
N ILE A 22 7.28 -1.58 -1.50
CA ILE A 22 8.65 -1.96 -1.80
C ILE A 22 9.61 -1.22 -0.87
N TYR A 23 10.66 -1.91 -0.43
CA TYR A 23 11.76 -1.36 0.35
C TYR A 23 13.07 -1.42 -0.44
N GLY A 24 13.71 -0.27 -0.62
CA GLY A 24 14.97 -0.13 -1.32
C GLY A 24 16.17 -0.62 -0.52
N ASP A 25 16.26 -1.93 -0.31
CA ASP A 25 17.48 -2.55 0.19
C ASP A 25 18.46 -2.74 -0.97
N HIS A 26 19.59 -2.03 -0.93
CA HIS A 26 20.59 -2.00 -2.00
C HIS A 26 20.04 -1.93 -3.44
N PRO A 27 19.28 -0.88 -3.83
CA PRO A 27 18.69 -0.82 -5.16
C PRO A 27 19.77 -0.87 -6.25
N GLY A 28 19.49 -1.63 -7.31
CA GLY A 28 20.36 -1.71 -8.49
C GLY A 28 20.58 -0.34 -9.14
N PHE A 29 21.66 -0.21 -9.93
CA PHE A 29 22.09 1.06 -10.52
C PHE A 29 20.98 1.78 -11.30
N LEU A 30 20.15 1.04 -12.05
CA LEU A 30 19.05 1.61 -12.83
C LEU A 30 17.94 2.21 -11.94
N LEU A 31 17.59 1.58 -10.81
CA LEU A 31 16.61 2.14 -9.88
C LEU A 31 17.13 3.42 -9.22
N LYS A 32 18.44 3.47 -8.89
CA LYS A 32 19.06 4.67 -8.31
C LYS A 32 18.96 5.89 -9.23
N LEU A 33 19.09 5.70 -10.56
CA LEU A 33 18.94 6.77 -11.55
C LEU A 33 17.52 7.35 -11.58
N THR A 34 16.51 6.59 -11.19
CA THR A 34 15.11 7.07 -11.08
C THR A 34 14.82 7.83 -9.77
N GLY A 35 15.85 8.01 -8.92
CA GLY A 35 15.73 8.67 -7.63
C GLY A 35 15.31 7.74 -6.48
N PHE A 36 15.20 6.42 -6.73
CA PHE A 36 14.92 5.45 -5.67
C PHE A 36 16.19 5.19 -4.85
N LYS A 37 16.15 5.56 -3.57
CA LYS A 37 17.33 5.57 -2.70
C LYS A 37 17.40 4.30 -1.85
N HIS A 38 18.61 4.00 -1.38
CA HIS A 38 18.76 2.98 -0.35
C HIS A 38 18.02 3.41 0.92
N GLY A 39 17.33 2.47 1.57
CA GLY A 39 16.65 2.71 2.84
C GLY A 39 15.31 3.43 2.73
N THR A 40 14.77 3.64 1.53
CA THR A 40 13.46 4.27 1.32
C THR A 40 12.38 3.25 0.96
N MET A 41 11.14 3.55 1.35
CA MET A 41 9.95 2.79 0.92
C MET A 41 9.21 3.52 -0.20
N ALA A 42 8.52 2.77 -1.04
CA ALA A 42 7.56 3.30 -2.01
C ALA A 42 6.40 2.33 -2.20
N PHE A 43 5.29 2.80 -2.76
CA PHE A 43 4.26 1.90 -3.26
C PHE A 43 4.74 1.17 -4.52
N GLN A 44 4.35 -0.09 -4.64
CA GLN A 44 4.58 -0.92 -5.81
C GLN A 44 3.96 -0.21 -7.05
N PRO A 45 4.65 -0.18 -8.21
CA PRO A 45 4.19 0.54 -9.41
C PRO A 45 2.75 0.26 -9.89
N SER A 46 2.21 -0.93 -9.62
CA SER A 46 0.88 -1.43 -9.97
C SER A 46 -0.22 -0.61 -9.32
N ILE A 47 0.06 0.11 -8.22
CA ILE A 47 -0.88 1.09 -7.64
C ILE A 47 -1.32 2.15 -8.66
N LYS A 48 -0.51 2.42 -9.69
CA LYS A 48 -0.83 3.36 -10.78
C LYS A 48 -1.68 2.76 -11.90
N GLY A 49 -1.98 1.46 -11.80
CA GLY A 49 -2.68 0.64 -12.80
C GLY A 49 -3.62 -0.36 -12.14
N PRO A 50 -3.32 -1.67 -12.13
CA PRO A 50 -4.24 -2.73 -11.70
C PRO A 50 -4.35 -2.93 -10.17
N GLY A 51 -3.55 -2.22 -9.39
CA GLY A 51 -3.47 -2.39 -7.93
C GLY A 51 -4.66 -1.80 -7.17
N LEU A 52 -5.38 -0.84 -7.74
CA LEU A 52 -6.58 -0.27 -7.14
C LEU A 52 -7.79 -0.47 -8.04
N TYR A 53 -8.98 -0.51 -7.43
CA TYR A 53 -10.23 -0.46 -8.19
C TYR A 53 -10.25 0.80 -9.08
N PRO A 54 -10.79 0.70 -10.32
CA PRO A 54 -10.79 1.80 -11.27
C PRO A 54 -11.88 2.86 -11.01
N THR A 55 -12.10 3.20 -9.73
CA THR A 55 -13.01 4.25 -9.25
C THR A 55 -12.22 5.46 -8.77
N ALA A 56 -12.87 6.63 -8.66
CA ALA A 56 -12.19 7.85 -8.21
C ALA A 56 -11.92 7.81 -6.69
N GLU A 57 -12.65 6.97 -5.95
CA GLU A 57 -12.66 6.85 -4.50
C GLU A 57 -11.59 5.88 -4.00
N ALA A 58 -11.30 4.82 -4.76
CA ALA A 58 -10.40 3.74 -4.34
C ALA A 58 -9.02 4.20 -3.84
N PRO A 59 -8.35 5.22 -4.42
CA PRO A 59 -7.09 5.74 -3.87
C PRO A 59 -7.24 6.32 -2.46
N PHE A 60 -8.36 6.97 -2.16
CA PHE A 60 -8.61 7.56 -0.85
C PHE A 60 -9.06 6.49 0.16
N GLU A 61 -9.89 5.54 -0.25
CA GLU A 61 -10.28 4.39 0.57
C GLU A 61 -9.04 3.59 0.99
N PHE A 62 -8.12 3.32 0.05
CA PHE A 62 -6.86 2.66 0.35
C PHE A 62 -5.99 3.46 1.34
N ARG A 63 -5.87 4.78 1.14
CA ARG A 63 -5.14 5.66 2.07
C ARG A 63 -5.72 5.60 3.48
N ASP A 64 -7.04 5.69 3.60
CA ASP A 64 -7.71 5.75 4.90
C ASP A 64 -7.70 4.39 5.61
N TRP A 65 -7.80 3.30 4.85
CA TRP A 65 -7.56 1.94 5.34
C TRP A 65 -6.12 1.77 5.86
N MET A 66 -5.11 2.21 5.10
CA MET A 66 -3.70 2.17 5.53
C MET A 66 -3.48 2.95 6.83
N LYS A 67 -4.11 4.13 6.98
CA LYS A 67 -4.03 4.93 8.22
C LYS A 67 -4.64 4.21 9.41
N THR A 68 -5.76 3.50 9.19
CA THR A 68 -6.40 2.69 10.24
C THR A 68 -5.49 1.52 10.65
N LEU A 69 -4.96 0.78 9.67
CA LEU A 69 -3.99 -0.30 9.91
C LEU A 69 -2.78 0.19 10.72
N LEU A 70 -2.22 1.35 10.36
CA LEU A 70 -1.06 1.92 11.06
C LEU A 70 -1.38 2.32 12.50
N ASN A 71 -2.60 2.76 12.79
CA ASN A 71 -3.02 3.04 14.18
C ASN A 71 -3.16 1.75 15.00
N ASP A 72 -3.62 0.67 14.37
CA ASP A 72 -3.96 -0.57 15.08
C ASP A 72 -2.76 -1.51 15.24
N TRP A 73 -1.80 -1.49 14.31
CA TRP A 73 -0.75 -2.50 14.21
C TRP A 73 0.64 -1.92 14.55
N PRO A 74 1.16 -2.14 15.77
CA PRO A 74 2.45 -1.59 16.23
C PRO A 74 3.65 -2.46 15.79
N PHE A 75 3.77 -2.70 14.48
CA PHE A 75 4.94 -3.41 13.92
C PHE A 75 6.21 -2.55 14.04
N ASP A 76 7.37 -3.18 13.92
CA ASP A 76 8.69 -2.52 13.93
C ASP A 76 9.51 -2.90 12.69
N ASN A 77 9.19 -4.07 12.11
CA ASN A 77 9.83 -4.62 10.92
C ASN A 77 8.80 -4.73 9.78
N ILE A 78 9.26 -4.68 8.54
CA ILE A 78 8.44 -5.02 7.37
C ILE A 78 9.20 -5.94 6.41
N CYS A 79 8.52 -6.99 5.95
CA CYS A 79 8.97 -7.95 4.95
C CYS A 79 8.12 -7.77 3.69
N CYS A 80 8.77 -7.39 2.60
CA CYS A 80 8.13 -7.08 1.33
C CYS A 80 8.40 -8.20 0.32
N ALA A 81 7.39 -8.68 -0.41
CA ALA A 81 7.48 -9.88 -1.26
C ALA A 81 8.64 -9.88 -2.29
N HIS A 82 8.84 -8.79 -3.04
CA HIS A 82 9.90 -8.69 -4.06
C HIS A 82 11.05 -7.75 -3.70
N SER A 83 11.16 -7.36 -2.43
CA SER A 83 12.21 -6.44 -1.99
C SER A 83 12.81 -6.85 -0.65
N GLY A 84 13.80 -6.09 -0.18
CA GLY A 84 14.47 -6.42 1.07
C GLY A 84 13.55 -6.30 2.29
N ILE A 85 14.10 -6.70 3.44
CA ILE A 85 13.46 -6.59 4.74
C ILE A 85 13.97 -5.30 5.40
N LYS A 86 13.06 -4.46 5.89
CA LYS A 86 13.45 -3.35 6.78
C LYS A 86 13.32 -3.81 8.22
N ILE A 87 14.45 -3.83 8.93
CA ILE A 87 14.51 -4.11 10.36
C ILE A 87 14.51 -2.79 11.14
N GLY A 88 13.62 -2.69 12.13
CA GLY A 88 13.42 -1.55 13.03
C GLY A 88 12.81 -0.31 12.36
N GLY A 89 12.00 0.47 13.07
CA GLY A 89 11.48 1.77 12.60
C GLY A 89 10.71 1.72 11.28
N ALA A 90 10.18 0.55 10.90
CA ALA A 90 9.43 0.39 9.66
C ALA A 90 8.07 1.11 9.75
N HIS A 91 7.46 1.15 10.93
CA HIS A 91 6.16 1.76 11.16
C HIS A 91 6.17 3.25 10.82
N GLU A 92 7.16 3.98 11.31
CA GLU A 92 7.35 5.40 11.05
C GLU A 92 7.61 5.67 9.57
N GLN A 93 8.37 4.80 8.89
CA GLN A 93 8.61 4.93 7.45
C GLN A 93 7.34 4.69 6.63
N VAL A 94 6.47 3.76 7.03
CA VAL A 94 5.19 3.55 6.34
C VAL A 94 4.24 4.73 6.61
N ILE A 95 4.24 5.31 7.81
CA ILE A 95 3.51 6.56 8.09
C ILE A 95 3.98 7.67 7.15
N GLU A 96 5.29 7.87 7.02
CA GLU A 96 5.86 8.88 6.12
C GLU A 96 5.47 8.62 4.65
N LEU A 97 5.55 7.37 4.20
CA LEU A 97 5.14 6.97 2.86
C LEU A 97 3.66 7.31 2.60
N VAL A 98 2.75 6.95 3.51
CA VAL A 98 1.32 7.23 3.36
C VAL A 98 1.05 8.73 3.36
N ASN A 99 1.69 9.50 4.25
CA ASN A 99 1.49 10.94 4.36
C ASN A 99 2.04 11.73 3.16
N THR A 100 3.15 11.27 2.56
CA THR A 100 3.76 11.94 1.39
C THR A 100 3.12 11.54 0.06
N ALA A 101 2.26 10.52 0.06
CA ALA A 101 1.61 10.00 -1.15
C ALA A 101 0.31 10.73 -1.56
N ASP A 102 -0.10 11.81 -0.87
CA ASP A 102 -1.34 12.53 -1.19
C ASP A 102 -1.40 12.99 -2.66
N ALA A 103 -0.29 13.49 -3.22
CA ALA A 103 -0.24 13.88 -4.62
C ALA A 103 -0.44 12.69 -5.57
N LEU A 104 0.03 11.50 -5.21
CA LEU A 104 -0.21 10.28 -5.96
C LEU A 104 -1.69 9.91 -5.91
N PHE A 105 -2.30 9.87 -4.73
CA PHE A 105 -3.72 9.49 -4.59
C PHE A 105 -4.64 10.45 -5.33
N ASN A 106 -4.40 11.77 -5.23
CA ASN A 106 -5.15 12.78 -5.98
C ASN A 106 -5.04 12.55 -7.49
N LYS A 107 -3.82 12.32 -8.01
CA LYS A 107 -3.59 12.06 -9.43
C LYS A 107 -4.30 10.79 -9.92
N LEU A 108 -4.32 9.74 -9.11
CA LEU A 108 -5.02 8.50 -9.43
C LEU A 108 -6.54 8.68 -9.45
N SER A 109 -7.07 9.40 -8.46
CA SER A 109 -8.50 9.75 -8.40
C SER A 109 -8.96 10.51 -9.64
N GLU A 110 -8.23 11.58 -10.01
CA GLU A 110 -8.53 12.36 -11.21
C GLU A 110 -8.45 11.54 -12.51
N LYS A 111 -7.42 10.67 -12.62
CA LYS A 111 -7.26 9.76 -13.75
C LYS A 111 -8.46 8.82 -13.88
N ASN A 112 -8.89 8.22 -12.78
CA ASN A 112 -10.01 7.28 -12.78
C ASN A 112 -11.34 7.99 -13.09
N ARG A 113 -11.56 9.19 -12.53
CA ARG A 113 -12.73 10.03 -12.82
C ARG A 113 -12.84 10.39 -14.31
N LYS A 114 -11.73 10.73 -14.96
CA LYS A 114 -11.69 11.04 -16.40
C LYS A 114 -11.97 9.81 -17.27
N LYS A 115 -11.52 8.63 -16.82
CA LYS A 115 -11.69 7.38 -17.57
C LYS A 115 -13.11 6.82 -17.46
N ASN A 116 -13.75 6.98 -16.30
CA ASN A 116 -15.07 6.44 -15.99
C ASN A 116 -15.97 7.51 -15.34
N PRO A 117 -16.49 8.50 -16.10
CA PRO A 117 -17.31 9.58 -15.55
C PRO A 117 -18.67 9.11 -14.99
N ASN A 118 -19.13 7.92 -15.38
CA ASN A 118 -20.41 7.32 -14.97
C ASN A 118 -20.23 5.99 -14.22
N SER A 119 -19.05 5.70 -13.64
CA SER A 119 -18.93 4.46 -12.85
C SER A 119 -19.85 4.53 -11.64
N GLU A 120 -20.89 3.72 -11.64
CA GLU A 120 -21.68 3.47 -10.44
C GLU A 120 -20.78 2.85 -9.37
N ILE A 121 -20.94 3.35 -8.15
CA ILE A 121 -20.32 2.85 -6.94
C ILE A 121 -20.81 1.41 -6.78
N PRO A 122 -19.94 0.38 -6.75
CA PRO A 122 -20.34 -0.89 -6.15
C PRO A 122 -20.65 -0.55 -4.68
N ALA A 123 -21.93 -0.48 -4.33
CA ALA A 123 -22.39 -0.14 -3.00
C ALA A 123 -21.57 -0.96 -1.98
N GLY A 124 -20.96 -0.25 -1.04
CA GLY A 124 -20.02 -0.78 -0.04
C GLY A 124 -20.53 -2.07 0.59
N ASN A 125 -20.00 -3.17 0.06
CA ASN A 125 -19.87 -4.50 0.62
C ASN A 125 -19.50 -5.37 -0.57
N HIS A 126 -18.20 -5.43 -0.89
CA HIS A 126 -17.74 -6.56 -1.68
C HIS A 126 -17.89 -7.77 -0.76
N PRO A 127 -18.77 -8.74 -1.07
CA PRO A 127 -19.17 -9.81 -0.13
C PRO A 127 -18.02 -10.74 0.31
N ASN A 128 -16.81 -10.50 -0.20
CA ASN A 128 -15.60 -11.28 0.04
C ASN A 128 -14.47 -10.46 0.68
N MET A 129 -14.72 -9.23 1.15
CA MET A 129 -13.71 -8.51 1.94
C MET A 129 -13.90 -8.82 3.42
N ASN A 130 -12.85 -9.36 4.05
CA ASN A 130 -12.83 -9.59 5.49
C ASN A 130 -12.62 -8.26 6.21
N VAL A 131 -13.72 -7.54 6.46
CA VAL A 131 -13.74 -6.25 7.15
C VAL A 131 -13.45 -6.40 8.65
N SER A 132 -13.72 -7.56 9.24
CA SER A 132 -13.56 -7.85 10.67
C SER A 132 -12.18 -8.38 11.06
N GLY A 133 -11.36 -8.81 10.09
CA GLY A 133 -9.99 -9.27 10.34
C GLY A 133 -9.92 -10.56 11.17
N ASP A 134 -11.04 -11.26 11.34
CA ASP A 134 -11.24 -12.45 12.18
C ASP A 134 -11.08 -13.76 11.40
N GLU A 135 -11.16 -13.72 10.08
CA GLU A 135 -10.89 -14.87 9.22
C GLU A 135 -9.57 -14.72 8.42
N CYS A 136 -8.67 -15.70 8.52
CA CYS A 136 -7.60 -15.83 7.54
C CYS A 136 -8.23 -16.21 6.20
N GLY A 137 -8.15 -15.32 5.21
CA GLY A 137 -8.57 -15.62 3.84
C GLY A 137 -7.80 -16.78 3.22
#